data_AF-A0A811U5G1-F1
#
_entry.id   AF-A0A811U5G1-F1
#
_cell.length_a   1.000
_cell.length_b   1.000
_cell.length_c   1.000
_cell.angle_alpha   90.00
_cell.angle_beta   90.00
_cell.angle_gamma   90.00
#
_symmetry.space_group_name_H-M   'P 1'
#
loop_
_entity.id
_entity.type
_entity.pdbx_description
1 polymer ?
#
loop_
_entity_poly.entity_id
_entity_poly.type
_entity_poly.pdbx_seq_one_letter_code
_entity_poly.pdbx_strand_id
1 'polypeptide(L)'
;MHDLGNMQNESTTNFVGKFTQSVRRIVQDVKDEGAPSGMTRDEVIDTNERLRALRLRLEESYETAKKSLITLMNKYGDSKSQRNVFQRYPMLKMMIKDVIRLETQYWTLIDIPRQEKQETVPSYVLRACAIMEKTQKSGEGVKTSAKLAEEAAEKRERMERLEFMTTAQIELENTQLINDLYRLLKNTWACGI
;
A
#
# COMPACT_ATOMS: atom_id res chain seq x y z
N MET A 1 15.18 32.80 65.85
CA MET A 1 14.12 31.89 65.34
C MET A 1 14.19 31.98 63.83
N HIS A 2 14.90 31.05 63.18
CA HIS A 2 15.03 31.00 61.73
C HIS A 2 14.86 29.54 61.27
N ASP A 3 13.90 29.38 60.36
CA ASP A 3 13.57 28.27 59.48
C ASP A 3 14.28 26.92 59.65
N LEU A 4 13.54 25.96 60.19
CA LEU A 4 13.63 24.54 59.83
C LEU A 4 12.49 24.24 58.86
N GLY A 5 12.72 24.49 57.58
CA GLY A 5 11.73 24.27 56.53
C GLY A 5 12.37 23.73 55.26
N ASN A 6 12.03 22.48 54.94
CA ASN A 6 11.92 21.98 53.57
C ASN A 6 13.18 21.41 52.86
N MET A 7 13.90 20.48 53.49
CA MET A 7 14.94 19.66 52.83
C MET A 7 14.52 18.20 52.55
N GLN A 8 13.21 17.88 52.55
CA GLN A 8 12.71 16.50 52.38
C GLN A 8 11.86 16.25 51.12
N ASN A 9 11.61 17.25 50.26
CA ASN A 9 10.69 17.11 49.12
C ASN A 9 11.35 17.15 47.72
N GLU A 10 12.64 17.46 47.60
CA GLU A 10 13.36 17.46 46.32
C GLU A 10 13.92 16.08 45.94
N SER A 11 14.16 15.20 46.93
CA SER A 11 14.77 13.88 46.70
C SER A 11 13.79 12.87 46.09
N THR A 12 12.51 12.95 46.46
CA THR A 12 11.44 12.04 46.02
C THR A 12 10.92 12.38 44.63
N THR A 13 10.82 13.67 44.30
CA THR A 13 10.42 14.16 42.96
C THR A 13 11.44 13.79 41.88
N ASN A 14 12.73 13.86 42.19
CA ASN A 14 13.82 13.41 41.31
C ASN A 14 13.81 11.89 41.05
N PHE A 15 13.36 11.09 42.02
CA PHE A 15 13.27 9.64 41.86
C PHE A 15 12.11 9.25 40.94
N VAL A 16 10.94 9.90 41.06
CA VAL A 16 9.81 9.68 40.14
C VAL A 16 10.14 10.10 38.72
N GLY A 17 10.87 11.21 38.53
CA GLY A 17 11.37 11.62 37.21
C GLY A 17 12.34 10.61 36.59
N LYS A 18 13.30 10.09 37.36
CA LYS A 18 14.24 9.06 36.90
C LYS A 18 13.57 7.72 36.67
N PHE A 19 12.60 7.35 37.51
CA PHE A 19 11.82 6.12 37.37
C PHE A 19 10.93 6.17 36.13
N THR A 20 10.21 7.26 35.90
CA THR A 20 9.40 7.44 34.68
C THR A 20 10.26 7.48 33.42
N GLN A 21 11.46 8.07 33.48
CA GLN A 21 12.41 8.04 32.36
C GLN A 21 12.98 6.64 32.12
N SER A 22 13.35 5.90 33.17
CA SER A 22 13.78 4.50 33.06
C SER A 22 12.67 3.59 32.56
N VAL A 23 11.42 3.79 32.98
CA VAL A 23 10.26 3.06 32.45
C VAL A 23 10.04 3.40 30.98
N ARG A 24 10.12 4.67 30.57
CA ARG A 24 10.07 5.05 29.15
C ARG A 24 11.19 4.38 28.35
N ARG A 25 12.39 4.34 28.90
CA ARG A 25 13.55 3.68 28.28
C ARG A 25 13.34 2.17 28.16
N ILE A 26 12.88 1.50 29.21
CA ILE A 26 12.59 0.06 29.19
C ILE A 26 11.44 -0.26 28.23
N VAL A 27 10.37 0.55 28.22
CA VAL A 27 9.27 0.41 27.26
C VAL A 27 9.77 0.61 25.83
N GLN A 28 10.68 1.56 25.60
CA GLN A 28 11.32 1.77 24.31
C GLN A 28 12.22 0.59 23.93
N ASP A 29 13.06 0.11 24.84
CA ASP A 29 13.99 -1.01 24.64
C ASP A 29 13.24 -2.34 24.43
N VAL A 30 12.07 -2.55 25.06
CA VAL A 30 11.17 -3.70 24.82
C VAL A 30 10.45 -3.56 23.47
N LYS A 31 10.14 -2.33 23.06
CA LYS A 31 9.52 -2.05 21.75
C LYS A 31 10.54 -2.13 20.60
N ASP A 32 11.82 -1.93 20.92
CA ASP A 32 13.00 -2.00 20.06
C ASP A 32 13.84 -3.28 20.28
N GLU A 33 13.25 -4.36 20.81
CA GLU A 33 13.81 -5.70 20.53
C GLU A 33 13.86 -5.82 19.00
N GLY A 34 15.08 -5.69 18.47
CA GLY A 34 15.31 -5.38 17.08
C GLY A 34 14.62 -6.37 16.14
N ALA A 35 14.33 -5.90 14.93
CA ALA A 35 13.95 -6.75 13.82
C ALA A 35 14.76 -8.07 13.82
N PRO A 36 14.15 -9.26 13.77
CA PRO A 36 14.87 -10.51 13.49
C PRO A 36 15.73 -10.45 12.22
N SER A 37 15.45 -9.53 11.30
CA SER A 37 16.27 -9.27 10.11
C SER A 37 17.49 -8.36 10.35
N GLY A 38 17.59 -7.70 11.50
CA GLY A 38 18.60 -6.68 11.80
C GLY A 38 18.30 -5.29 11.20
N MET A 39 17.17 -5.11 10.53
CA MET A 39 16.73 -3.82 9.99
C MET A 39 16.35 -2.84 11.11
N THR A 40 16.58 -1.56 10.85
CA THR A 40 16.07 -0.49 11.71
C THR A 40 14.55 -0.42 11.62
N ARG A 41 13.92 0.11 12.67
CA ARG A 41 12.46 0.31 12.70
C ARG A 41 11.96 1.13 11.50
N ASP A 42 12.70 2.17 11.12
CA ASP A 42 12.35 3.04 9.99
C ASP A 42 12.38 2.31 8.65
N GLU A 43 13.36 1.43 8.43
CA GLU A 43 13.45 0.59 7.22
C GLU A 43 12.29 -0.42 7.12
N VAL A 44 11.90 -0.99 8.25
CA VAL A 44 10.77 -1.91 8.35
C VAL A 44 9.44 -1.19 8.03
N ILE A 45 9.29 0.05 8.53
CA ILE A 45 8.13 0.91 8.25
C ILE A 45 8.10 1.33 6.78
N ASP A 46 9.23 1.76 6.21
CA ASP A 46 9.33 2.14 4.79
C ASP A 46 8.95 0.96 3.89
N THR A 47 9.46 -0.23 4.21
CA THR A 47 9.09 -1.47 3.51
C THR A 47 7.58 -1.72 3.58
N ASN A 48 6.95 -1.55 4.75
CA ASN A 48 5.50 -1.72 4.91
C ASN A 48 4.72 -0.76 4.01
N GLU A 49 5.13 0.50 3.97
CA GLU A 49 4.49 1.53 3.15
C GLU A 49 4.58 1.21 1.66
N ARG A 50 5.75 0.80 1.20
CA ARG A 50 5.98 0.42 -0.21
C ARG A 50 5.12 -0.77 -0.62
N LEU A 51 5.02 -1.80 0.22
CA LEU A 51 4.17 -2.98 -0.01
C LEU A 51 2.69 -2.59 -0.06
N ARG A 52 2.23 -1.75 0.87
CA ARG A 52 0.83 -1.29 0.90
C ARG A 52 0.48 -0.42 -0.29
N ALA A 53 1.39 0.47 -0.71
CA ALA A 53 1.22 1.25 -1.93
C ALA A 53 1.07 0.35 -3.16
N LEU A 54 1.91 -0.70 -3.27
CA LEU A 54 1.80 -1.68 -4.36
C LEU A 54 0.45 -2.39 -4.35
N ARG A 55 0.01 -2.85 -3.19
CA ARG A 55 -1.29 -3.51 -3.03
C ARG A 55 -2.45 -2.60 -3.46
N LEU A 56 -2.46 -1.35 -2.99
CA LEU A 56 -3.50 -0.38 -3.34
C LEU A 56 -3.58 -0.19 -4.86
N ARG A 57 -2.45 0.01 -5.52
CA ARG A 57 -2.42 0.27 -6.96
C ARG A 57 -2.88 -0.93 -7.78
N LEU A 58 -2.50 -2.15 -7.37
CA LEU A 58 -2.99 -3.38 -8.00
C LEU A 58 -4.52 -3.51 -7.85
N GLU A 59 -5.05 -3.21 -6.66
CA GLU A 59 -6.49 -3.24 -6.38
C GLU A 59 -7.26 -2.21 -7.22
N GLU A 60 -6.77 -0.96 -7.28
CA GLU A 60 -7.37 0.10 -8.10
C GLU A 60 -7.41 -0.27 -9.58
N SER A 61 -6.31 -0.86 -10.08
CA SER A 61 -6.22 -1.30 -11.47
C SER A 61 -7.20 -2.44 -11.76
N TYR A 62 -7.31 -3.40 -10.84
CA TYR A 62 -8.27 -4.49 -10.91
C TYR A 62 -9.72 -3.98 -10.89
N GLU A 63 -10.07 -3.11 -9.95
CA GLU A 63 -11.41 -2.54 -9.85
C GLU A 63 -11.77 -1.67 -11.07
N THR A 64 -10.81 -0.95 -11.65
CA THR A 64 -11.01 -0.20 -12.90
C THR A 64 -11.33 -1.14 -14.06
N ALA A 65 -10.56 -2.23 -14.21
CA ALA A 65 -10.80 -3.24 -15.25
C ALA A 65 -12.16 -3.92 -15.05
N LYS A 66 -12.46 -4.38 -13.84
CA LYS A 66 -13.72 -5.02 -13.47
C LYS A 66 -14.93 -4.13 -13.74
N LYS A 67 -14.91 -2.86 -13.31
CA LYS A 67 -16.00 -1.90 -13.57
C LYS A 67 -16.19 -1.66 -15.07
N SER A 68 -15.10 -1.56 -15.82
CA SER A 68 -15.14 -1.39 -17.28
C SER A 68 -15.74 -2.61 -17.98
N LEU A 69 -15.35 -3.83 -17.56
CA LEU A 69 -15.90 -5.08 -18.10
C LEU A 69 -17.39 -5.27 -17.77
N ILE A 70 -17.81 -4.97 -16.53
CA ILE A 70 -19.23 -4.98 -16.15
C ILE A 70 -20.02 -3.99 -17.00
N THR A 71 -19.49 -2.77 -17.18
CA THR A 71 -20.12 -1.75 -18.03
C THR A 71 -20.25 -2.23 -19.47
N LEU A 72 -19.22 -2.89 -20.01
CA LEU A 72 -19.24 -3.46 -21.35
C LEU A 72 -20.29 -4.58 -21.49
N MET A 73 -20.36 -5.47 -20.49
CA MET A 73 -21.35 -6.55 -20.45
C MET A 73 -22.78 -6.01 -20.46
N ASN A 74 -23.04 -4.96 -19.68
CA ASN A 74 -24.34 -4.28 -19.66
C ASN A 74 -24.66 -3.64 -21.02
N LYS A 75 -23.74 -2.85 -21.59
CA LYS A 75 -23.87 -2.26 -22.94
C LYS A 75 -24.14 -3.34 -24.00
N TYR A 76 -23.49 -4.50 -23.89
CA TYR A 76 -23.71 -5.62 -24.80
C TYR A 76 -25.09 -6.23 -24.62
N GLY A 77 -25.55 -6.41 -23.38
CA GLY A 77 -26.92 -6.79 -23.04
C GLY A 77 -27.93 -5.84 -23.69
N ASP A 78 -27.76 -4.54 -23.50
CA ASP A 78 -28.63 -3.50 -24.07
C ASP A 78 -28.65 -3.54 -25.61
N SER A 79 -27.49 -3.78 -26.25
CA SER A 79 -27.41 -3.88 -27.71
C SER A 79 -28.29 -4.99 -28.30
N LYS A 80 -28.62 -6.03 -27.52
CA LYS A 80 -29.49 -7.14 -27.97
C LYS A 80 -30.93 -6.69 -28.15
N SER A 81 -31.37 -5.62 -27.48
CA SER A 81 -32.70 -5.04 -27.66
C SER A 81 -32.84 -4.34 -29.03
N GLN A 82 -31.73 -3.95 -29.65
CA GLN A 82 -31.73 -3.29 -30.96
C GLN A 82 -31.83 -4.31 -32.09
N ARG A 83 -33.01 -4.38 -32.72
CA ARG A 83 -33.27 -5.26 -33.87
C ARG A 83 -32.64 -4.74 -35.17
N ASN A 84 -32.52 -3.42 -35.31
CA ASN A 84 -31.92 -2.83 -36.50
C ASN A 84 -30.39 -2.97 -36.46
N VAL A 85 -29.86 -3.78 -37.37
CA VAL A 85 -28.42 -4.07 -37.47
C VAL A 85 -27.59 -2.81 -37.71
N PHE A 86 -28.09 -1.86 -38.50
CA PHE A 86 -27.39 -0.60 -38.79
C PHE A 86 -27.26 0.31 -37.56
N GLN A 87 -28.18 0.22 -36.60
CA GLN A 87 -28.11 0.95 -35.32
C GLN A 87 -27.33 0.17 -34.26
N ARG A 88 -27.40 -1.16 -34.29
CA ARG A 88 -26.66 -2.04 -33.38
C ARG A 88 -25.17 -2.05 -33.66
N TYR A 89 -24.76 -2.03 -34.93
CA TYR A 89 -23.36 -2.10 -35.32
C TYR A 89 -22.49 -0.97 -34.73
N PRO A 90 -22.90 0.32 -34.74
CA PRO A 90 -22.19 1.39 -34.04
C PRO A 90 -21.98 1.12 -32.54
N MET A 91 -22.97 0.56 -31.85
CA MET A 91 -22.86 0.22 -30.43
C MET A 91 -21.79 -0.85 -30.20
N LEU A 92 -21.81 -1.92 -31.00
CA LEU A 92 -20.81 -2.99 -30.97
C LEU A 92 -19.40 -2.44 -31.26
N LYS A 93 -19.28 -1.57 -32.26
CA LYS A 93 -18.02 -0.93 -32.63
C LYS A 93 -17.45 -0.08 -31.48
N MET A 94 -18.30 0.62 -30.72
CA MET A 94 -17.82 1.42 -29.57
C MET A 94 -17.38 0.55 -28.41
N MET A 95 -18.06 -0.57 -28.17
CA MET A 95 -17.62 -1.56 -27.20
C MET A 95 -16.24 -2.13 -27.55
N ILE A 96 -15.97 -2.43 -28.82
CA ILE A 96 -14.64 -2.88 -29.26
C ILE A 96 -13.59 -1.80 -29.00
N LYS A 97 -13.87 -0.53 -29.29
CA LYS A 97 -12.95 0.57 -28.97
C LYS A 97 -12.70 0.71 -27.47
N ASP A 98 -13.74 0.54 -26.65
CA ASP A 98 -13.63 0.59 -25.19
C ASP A 98 -12.71 -0.54 -24.67
N VAL A 99 -12.81 -1.75 -25.22
CA VAL A 99 -11.91 -2.88 -24.89
C VAL A 99 -10.46 -2.59 -25.29
N ILE A 100 -10.22 -2.16 -26.53
CA ILE A 100 -8.87 -1.85 -27.02
C ILE A 100 -8.23 -0.75 -26.16
N ARG A 101 -9.02 0.27 -25.81
CA ARG A 101 -8.55 1.33 -24.91
C ARG A 101 -8.24 0.80 -23.52
N LEU A 102 -9.11 -0.05 -22.96
CA LEU A 102 -8.89 -0.67 -21.65
C LEU A 102 -7.62 -1.53 -21.64
N GLU A 103 -7.42 -2.36 -22.67
CA GLU A 103 -6.21 -3.18 -22.85
C GLU A 103 -4.96 -2.32 -22.92
N THR A 104 -4.97 -1.27 -23.76
CA THR A 104 -3.84 -0.35 -23.90
C THR A 104 -3.52 0.37 -22.59
N GLN A 105 -4.56 0.85 -21.87
CA GLN A 105 -4.39 1.57 -20.61
C GLN A 105 -3.97 0.65 -19.47
N TYR A 106 -4.47 -0.57 -19.40
CA TYR A 106 -4.14 -1.53 -18.35
C TYR A 106 -2.64 -1.83 -18.30
N TRP A 107 -2.01 -2.05 -19.46
CA TRP A 107 -0.56 -2.30 -19.53
C TRP A 107 0.28 -1.07 -19.17
N THR A 108 -0.18 0.15 -19.45
CA THR A 108 0.50 1.37 -18.98
C THR A 108 0.37 1.57 -17.46
N LEU A 109 -0.67 0.99 -16.84
CA LEU A 109 -0.94 1.13 -15.41
C LEU A 109 -0.17 0.11 -14.56
N ILE A 110 0.34 -0.98 -15.13
CA ILE A 110 1.12 -1.98 -14.38
C ILE A 110 2.23 -2.58 -15.24
N ASP A 111 3.39 -1.91 -15.26
CA ASP A 111 4.65 -2.53 -15.73
C ASP A 111 5.13 -3.52 -14.66
N ILE A 112 4.48 -4.69 -14.60
CA ILE A 112 4.87 -5.74 -13.66
C ILE A 112 6.16 -6.38 -14.22
N PRO A 113 7.20 -6.60 -13.41
CA PRO A 113 8.36 -7.36 -13.84
C PRO A 113 8.08 -8.86 -13.86
N ARG A 114 8.69 -9.62 -14.77
CA ARG A 114 8.75 -11.09 -14.64
C ARG A 114 9.78 -11.46 -13.59
N GLN A 115 9.45 -12.41 -12.71
CA GLN A 115 10.40 -12.94 -11.72
C GLN A 115 11.55 -13.69 -12.42
N GLU A 116 12.78 -13.39 -12.04
CA GLU A 116 13.96 -14.07 -12.55
C GLU A 116 14.16 -15.43 -11.85
N LYS A 117 14.79 -16.40 -12.54
CA LYS A 117 14.89 -17.79 -12.04
C LYS A 117 15.60 -17.91 -10.68
N GLN A 118 16.53 -17.01 -10.37
CA GLN A 118 17.30 -17.02 -9.13
C GLN A 118 16.81 -15.97 -8.11
N GLU A 119 15.78 -15.19 -8.45
CA GLU A 119 15.29 -14.11 -7.62
C GLU A 119 14.38 -14.64 -6.51
N THR A 120 14.72 -14.29 -5.26
CA THR A 120 13.88 -14.64 -4.11
C THR A 120 12.53 -13.92 -4.17
N VAL A 121 11.51 -14.49 -3.53
CA VAL A 121 10.16 -13.89 -3.51
C VAL A 121 10.15 -12.46 -2.95
N PRO A 122 10.81 -12.15 -1.80
CA PRO A 122 10.91 -10.77 -1.31
C PRO A 122 11.58 -9.81 -2.31
N SER A 123 12.71 -10.22 -2.90
CA SER A 123 13.44 -9.39 -3.88
C SER A 123 12.56 -9.03 -5.09
N TYR A 124 11.80 -10.01 -5.59
CA TYR A 124 10.87 -9.83 -6.69
C TYR A 124 9.76 -8.83 -6.38
N VAL A 125 9.09 -8.96 -5.23
CA VAL A 125 8.00 -8.07 -4.83
C VAL A 125 8.52 -6.64 -4.61
N LEU A 126 9.69 -6.48 -3.99
CA LEU A 126 10.29 -5.17 -3.78
C LEU A 126 10.75 -4.51 -5.10
N ARG A 127 11.20 -5.31 -6.08
CA ARG A 127 11.47 -4.82 -7.43
C ARG A 127 10.20 -4.33 -8.12
N ALA A 128 9.08 -5.04 -7.97
CA ALA A 128 7.78 -4.58 -8.45
C ALA A 128 7.38 -3.23 -7.79
N CYS A 129 7.60 -3.07 -6.48
CA CYS A 129 7.40 -1.78 -5.80
C CYS A 129 8.26 -0.67 -6.43
N ALA A 130 9.55 -0.92 -6.65
CA ALA A 130 10.48 0.07 -7.23
C ALA A 130 10.12 0.49 -8.66
N ILE A 131 9.65 -0.45 -9.50
CA ILE A 131 9.18 -0.12 -10.85
C ILE A 131 7.93 0.75 -10.76
N MET A 132 7.00 0.34 -9.89
CA MET A 132 5.74 1.05 -9.66
C MET A 132 5.97 2.51 -9.25
N GLU A 133 6.89 2.75 -8.31
CA GLU A 133 7.30 4.08 -7.82
C GLU A 133 7.89 4.95 -8.94
N LYS A 134 8.64 4.36 -9.87
CA LYS A 134 9.18 5.08 -11.05
C LYS A 134 8.08 5.46 -12.03
N THR A 135 7.14 4.56 -12.30
CA THR A 135 6.01 4.83 -13.20
C THR A 135 5.12 5.95 -12.67
N GLN A 136 4.90 6.00 -11.34
CA GLN A 136 4.07 7.03 -10.72
C GLN A 136 4.61 8.45 -10.96
N LYS A 137 5.93 8.65 -10.87
CA LYS A 137 6.57 9.96 -11.09
C LYS A 137 6.46 10.47 -12.52
N SER A 138 6.23 9.58 -13.49
CA SER A 138 6.31 9.89 -14.91
C SER A 138 4.96 10.13 -15.59
N GLY A 139 3.82 9.91 -14.91
CA GLY A 139 2.53 9.82 -15.62
C GLY A 139 1.26 10.12 -14.84
N GLU A 140 1.31 10.71 -13.64
CA GLU A 140 0.07 11.06 -12.92
C GLU A 140 -0.68 12.19 -13.66
N GLY A 141 -1.84 11.82 -14.25
CA GLY A 141 -2.88 12.79 -14.59
C GLY A 141 -3.39 13.51 -13.35
N VAL A 142 -3.96 14.71 -13.53
CA VAL A 142 -4.36 15.61 -12.44
C VAL A 142 -5.31 14.92 -11.46
N LYS A 143 -4.80 14.47 -10.32
CA LYS A 143 -5.61 14.06 -9.17
C LYS A 143 -6.36 15.27 -8.64
N THR A 144 -7.64 15.10 -8.32
CA THR A 144 -8.41 16.18 -7.67
C THR A 144 -7.83 16.47 -6.29
N SER A 145 -7.87 17.73 -5.86
CA SER A 145 -7.37 18.13 -4.53
C SER A 145 -8.00 17.32 -3.39
N ALA A 146 -9.26 16.94 -3.54
CA ALA A 146 -9.98 16.07 -2.61
C ALA A 146 -9.34 14.67 -2.48
N LYS A 147 -8.96 14.03 -3.60
CA LYS A 147 -8.30 12.72 -3.57
C LYS A 147 -6.92 12.76 -2.92
N LEU A 148 -6.15 13.82 -3.16
CA LEU A 148 -4.84 14.00 -2.53
C LEU A 148 -4.96 14.19 -1.01
N ALA A 149 -6.00 14.90 -0.55
CA ALA A 149 -6.26 15.09 0.88
C ALA A 149 -6.70 13.79 1.56
N GLU A 150 -7.53 12.97 0.89
CA GLU A 150 -7.96 11.66 1.36
C GLU A 150 -6.77 10.68 1.46
N GLU A 151 -5.96 10.56 0.39
CA GLU A 151 -4.74 9.73 0.39
C GLU A 151 -3.77 10.15 1.52
N ALA A 152 -3.64 11.45 1.79
CA ALA A 152 -2.80 11.97 2.87
C ALA A 152 -3.36 11.66 4.27
N ALA A 153 -4.68 11.67 4.44
CA ALA A 153 -5.34 11.33 5.70
C ALA A 153 -5.20 9.83 6.00
N GLU A 154 -5.47 8.97 5.01
CA GLU A 154 -5.30 7.52 5.14
C GLU A 154 -3.84 7.14 5.43
N LYS A 155 -2.89 7.82 4.79
CA LYS A 155 -1.46 7.63 5.08
C LYS A 155 -1.15 8.01 6.52
N ARG A 156 -1.72 9.10 7.04
CA ARG A 156 -1.49 9.54 8.42
C ARG A 156 -2.06 8.54 9.43
N GLU A 157 -3.30 8.11 9.27
CA GLU A 157 -3.95 7.11 10.14
C GLU A 157 -3.14 5.80 10.17
N ARG A 158 -2.63 5.40 9.01
CA ARG A 158 -1.81 4.20 8.90
C ARG A 158 -0.46 4.34 9.62
N MET A 159 0.20 5.49 9.52
CA MET A 159 1.44 5.76 10.25
C MET A 159 1.20 5.75 11.76
N GLU A 160 0.11 6.36 12.21
CA GLU A 160 -0.29 6.36 13.63
C GLU A 160 -0.53 4.94 14.15
N ARG A 161 -1.15 4.05 13.36
CA ARG A 161 -1.29 2.63 13.72
C ARG A 161 0.07 1.95 13.94
N LEU A 162 1.07 2.25 13.10
CA LEU A 162 2.41 1.65 13.20
C LEU A 162 3.15 2.13 14.44
N GLU A 163 2.86 3.34 14.95
CA GLU A 163 3.48 3.86 16.18
C GLU A 163 3.21 2.97 17.39
N PHE A 164 2.07 2.30 17.46
CA PHE A 164 1.72 1.41 18.58
C PHE A 164 2.21 -0.04 18.39
N MET A 165 2.79 -0.38 17.24
CA MET A 165 3.29 -1.72 16.94
C MET A 165 4.79 -1.86 17.24
N THR A 166 5.23 -3.05 17.62
CA THR A 166 6.67 -3.37 17.74
C THR A 166 7.29 -3.62 16.37
N THR A 167 8.60 -3.46 16.25
CA THR A 167 9.31 -3.67 14.98
C THR A 167 9.11 -5.09 14.44
N ALA A 168 9.19 -6.12 15.30
CA ALA A 168 8.94 -7.51 14.93
C ALA A 168 7.51 -7.76 14.41
N GLN A 169 6.50 -7.07 14.94
CA GLN A 169 5.12 -7.17 14.45
C GLN A 169 4.97 -6.59 13.03
N ILE A 170 5.65 -5.46 12.75
CA ILE A 170 5.61 -4.84 11.42
C ILE A 170 6.37 -5.72 10.42
N GLU A 171 7.47 -6.36 10.81
CA GLU A 171 8.18 -7.33 9.96
C GLU A 171 7.34 -8.57 9.62
N LEU A 172 6.58 -9.07 10.59
CA LEU A 172 5.65 -10.16 10.36
C LEU A 172 4.57 -9.75 9.36
N GLU A 173 4.01 -8.55 9.49
CA GLU A 173 3.08 -7.99 8.49
C GLU A 173 3.73 -7.85 7.11
N ASN A 174 4.97 -7.36 7.04
CA ASN A 174 5.70 -7.24 5.79
C ASN A 174 5.87 -8.60 5.11
N THR A 175 6.21 -9.63 5.88
CA THR A 175 6.34 -11.00 5.38
C THR A 175 5.02 -11.53 4.82
N GLN A 176 3.91 -11.27 5.51
CA GLN A 176 2.58 -11.65 5.03
C GLN A 176 2.22 -10.88 3.74
N LEU A 177 2.42 -9.56 3.73
CA LEU A 177 2.16 -8.71 2.56
C LEU A 177 2.99 -9.14 1.35
N ILE A 178 4.26 -9.48 1.54
CA ILE A 178 5.13 -9.99 0.46
C ILE A 178 4.54 -11.27 -0.15
N ASN A 179 4.10 -12.22 0.68
CA ASN A 179 3.53 -13.47 0.19
C ASN A 179 2.20 -13.26 -0.54
N ASP A 180 1.33 -12.40 -0.01
CA ASP A 180 0.05 -12.06 -0.63
C ASP A 180 0.26 -11.34 -1.96
N LEU A 181 1.12 -10.34 -1.99
CA LEU A 181 1.50 -9.62 -3.21
C LEU A 181 2.14 -10.55 -4.23
N TYR A 182 3.00 -11.47 -3.81
CA TYR A 182 3.58 -12.46 -4.71
C TYR A 182 2.50 -13.30 -5.40
N ARG A 183 1.51 -13.79 -4.65
CA ARG A 183 0.37 -14.55 -5.22
C ARG A 183 -0.44 -13.69 -6.19
N LEU A 184 -0.75 -12.44 -5.80
CA LEU A 184 -1.47 -11.50 -6.67
C LEU A 184 -0.71 -11.26 -7.97
N LEU A 185 0.58 -10.92 -7.87
CA LEU A 185 1.43 -10.68 -9.03
C LEU A 185 1.48 -11.92 -9.93
N LYS A 186 1.69 -13.13 -9.38
CA LYS A 186 1.68 -14.37 -10.16
C LYS A 186 0.33 -14.67 -10.82
N ASN A 187 -0.78 -14.40 -10.13
CA ASN A 187 -2.11 -14.57 -10.69
C ASN A 187 -2.40 -13.56 -11.81
N THR A 188 -1.97 -12.30 -11.66
CA THR A 188 -2.09 -11.29 -12.72
C THR A 188 -1.31 -11.69 -13.98
N TRP A 189 -0.14 -12.33 -13.83
CA TRP A 189 0.58 -12.93 -14.96
C TRP A 189 -0.12 -14.15 -15.56
N ALA A 190 -0.71 -15.01 -14.72
CA ALA A 190 -1.38 -16.21 -15.17
C ALA A 190 -2.63 -15.92 -16.02
N CYS A 191 -3.27 -14.76 -15.83
CA CYS A 191 -4.36 -14.28 -16.68
C CYS A 191 -3.90 -13.54 -17.95
N GLY A 192 -2.60 -13.36 -18.16
CA GLY A 192 -2.00 -12.74 -19.34
C GLY A 192 -1.70 -13.71 -20.49
N ILE A 193 -2.30 -14.90 -20.49
CA ILE A 193 -2.30 -15.90 -21.58
C ILE A 193 -3.72 -16.42 -21.78
#